data_AF-A0A453ANZ4-F1
#
_entry.id   AF-A0A453ANZ4-F1
#
_cell.length_a   1.000
_cell.length_b   1.000
_cell.length_c   1.000
_cell.angle_alpha   90.00
_cell.angle_beta   90.00
_cell.angle_gamma   90.00
#
_symmetry.space_group_name_H-M   'P 1'
#
loop_
_entity.id
_entity.type
_entity.pdbx_description
1 polymer ?
#
loop_
_entity_poly.entity_id
_entity_poly.type
_entity_poly.pdbx_seq_one_letter_code
_entity_poly.pdbx_strand_id
1 'polypeptide(L)'
;MCSATDMAVLAGGNAEVCFSKYGSYPVRGKYRHEMALRILLACMESHAIRHKRYIVPVISVHMDFYIRVFVRIFTSASTVKSSPLKFSHVYQCVGCNSFHLQNVGRINSKDKRNIPLPNFCPTVPQECSECGGKFVMGGPIWSDPIHDRDWATSILSNIRATSGLYEAYAKISAILTSVSEELPNAPLFVSLHSICATLKCTNPTMVMFHSAIRNAGYQISGSHADPLALKTDAPMSVIWDIMRCWVKLHPVKSQPENLPGSRILSQEPQLQASFSQATGGLV
;
A
#
# COMPACT_ATOMS: atom_id res chain seq x y z
N MET A 1 -5.05 -20.62 -8.09
CA MET A 1 -5.83 -19.87 -7.09
C MET A 1 -5.43 -20.34 -5.71
N CYS A 2 -5.22 -19.43 -4.75
CA CYS A 2 -4.98 -19.76 -3.34
C CYS A 2 -5.91 -18.92 -2.47
N SER A 3 -6.48 -19.50 -1.41
CA SER A 3 -7.26 -18.77 -0.40
C SER A 3 -6.64 -19.02 0.97
N ALA A 4 -6.52 -17.98 1.79
CA ALA A 4 -6.00 -18.07 3.15
C ALA A 4 -7.01 -17.44 4.12
N THR A 5 -7.40 -18.18 5.15
CA THR A 5 -8.40 -17.79 6.16
C THR A 5 -7.75 -17.39 7.50
N ASP A 6 -6.44 -17.52 7.63
CA ASP A 6 -5.67 -17.24 8.83
C ASP A 6 -5.26 -15.76 8.92
N MET A 7 -6.24 -14.86 8.72
CA MET A 7 -6.03 -13.41 8.80
C MET A 7 -5.50 -12.95 10.16
N ALA A 8 -5.79 -13.67 11.24
CA ALA A 8 -5.21 -13.37 12.56
C ALA A 8 -3.67 -13.47 12.56
N VAL A 9 -3.11 -14.39 11.77
CA VAL A 9 -1.66 -14.57 11.60
C VAL A 9 -1.13 -13.50 10.65
N LEU A 10 -1.72 -13.40 9.45
CA LEU A 10 -1.25 -12.52 8.38
C LEU A 10 -1.41 -11.02 8.68
N ALA A 11 -2.42 -10.63 9.48
CA ALA A 11 -2.65 -9.24 9.89
C ALA A 11 -1.85 -8.83 11.14
N GLY A 12 -0.94 -9.68 11.62
CA GLY A 12 -0.01 -9.37 12.71
C GLY A 12 -0.51 -9.62 14.13
N GLY A 13 -1.53 -10.48 14.31
CA GLY A 13 -1.91 -10.98 15.64
C GLY A 13 -0.77 -11.82 16.24
N ASN A 14 -0.38 -12.89 15.54
CA ASN A 14 0.69 -13.81 15.92
C ASN A 14 1.83 -13.75 14.89
N ALA A 15 2.74 -12.80 15.06
CA ALA A 15 3.77 -12.47 14.07
C ALA A 15 4.81 -13.60 13.90
N GLU A 16 5.14 -14.30 14.98
CA GLU A 16 6.04 -15.47 15.00
C GLU A 16 5.47 -16.64 14.18
N VAL A 17 4.16 -16.86 14.28
CA VAL A 17 3.47 -17.88 13.46
C VAL A 17 3.47 -17.46 11.99
N CYS A 18 3.31 -16.17 11.71
CA CYS A 18 3.36 -15.65 10.35
C CYS A 18 4.74 -15.87 9.72
N PHE A 19 5.81 -15.60 10.48
CA PHE A 19 7.16 -15.85 10.00
C PHE A 19 7.41 -17.34 9.73
N SER A 20 6.98 -18.22 10.65
CA SER A 20 7.14 -19.67 10.49
C SER A 20 6.40 -20.23 9.26
N LYS A 21 5.18 -19.75 8.99
CA LYS A 21 4.35 -20.25 7.87
C LYS A 21 4.65 -19.58 6.53
N TYR A 22 4.91 -18.28 6.52
CA TYR A 22 4.98 -17.47 5.31
C TYR A 22 6.37 -16.87 5.04
N GLY A 23 7.31 -17.00 5.97
CA GLY A 23 8.66 -16.44 5.82
C GLY A 23 8.72 -14.91 5.87
N SER A 24 7.70 -14.25 6.45
CA SER A 24 7.62 -12.79 6.53
C SER A 24 7.05 -12.33 7.87
N TYR A 25 7.58 -11.22 8.38
CA TYR A 25 7.07 -10.53 9.57
C TYR A 25 6.00 -9.50 9.21
N PRO A 26 4.74 -9.65 9.68
CA PRO A 26 3.70 -8.65 9.47
C PRO A 26 3.90 -7.44 10.39
N VAL A 27 3.56 -6.25 9.90
CA VAL A 27 3.53 -5.03 10.71
C VAL A 27 2.08 -4.64 10.98
N ARG A 28 1.82 -4.17 12.20
CA ARG A 28 0.48 -3.70 12.65
C ARG A 28 0.15 -2.29 12.13
N GLY A 29 0.19 -2.11 10.81
CA GLY A 29 -0.25 -0.89 10.13
C GLY A 29 -1.75 -0.90 9.84
N LYS A 30 -2.29 0.25 9.41
CA LYS A 30 -3.69 0.35 8.93
C LYS A 30 -3.91 -0.46 7.64
N TYR A 31 -2.87 -0.59 6.84
CA TYR A 31 -2.83 -1.37 5.60
C TYR A 31 -2.71 -2.90 5.80
N ARG A 32 -2.93 -3.43 7.01
CA ARG A 32 -2.71 -4.86 7.35
C ARG A 32 -3.41 -5.84 6.41
N HIS A 33 -4.60 -5.50 5.89
CA HIS A 33 -5.36 -6.35 4.99
C HIS A 33 -4.67 -6.48 3.62
N GLU A 34 -4.10 -5.40 3.10
CA GLU A 34 -3.28 -5.45 1.88
C GLU A 34 -1.92 -6.10 2.15
N MET A 35 -1.30 -5.84 3.31
CA MET A 35 -0.04 -6.48 3.68
C MET A 35 -0.18 -8.00 3.71
N ALA A 36 -1.30 -8.53 4.22
CA ALA A 36 -1.61 -9.96 4.19
C ALA A 36 -1.61 -10.54 2.76
N LEU A 37 -2.25 -9.86 1.81
CA LEU A 37 -2.23 -10.26 0.39
C LEU A 37 -0.79 -10.30 -0.15
N ARG A 38 0.01 -9.27 0.16
CA ARG A 38 1.39 -9.15 -0.30
C ARG A 38 2.33 -10.16 0.36
N ILE A 39 2.10 -10.53 1.61
CA ILE A 39 2.82 -11.61 2.31
C ILE A 39 2.52 -12.96 1.63
N LEU A 40 1.25 -13.23 1.33
CA LEU A 40 0.87 -14.47 0.65
C LEU A 40 1.54 -14.57 -0.74
N LEU A 41 1.49 -13.48 -1.52
CA LEU A 41 2.16 -13.42 -2.82
C LEU A 41 3.69 -13.59 -2.70
N ALA A 42 4.31 -12.96 -1.71
CA ALA A 42 5.74 -13.12 -1.45
C ALA A 42 6.10 -14.58 -1.11
N CYS A 43 5.30 -15.22 -0.26
CA CYS A 43 5.45 -16.63 0.06
C CYS A 43 5.34 -17.48 -1.22
N MET A 44 4.33 -17.26 -2.06
CA MET A 44 4.16 -18.00 -3.32
C MET A 44 5.34 -17.81 -4.29
N GLU A 45 5.80 -16.58 -4.50
CA GLU A 45 6.94 -16.29 -5.38
C GLU A 45 8.21 -16.96 -4.85
N SER A 46 8.50 -16.84 -3.54
CA SER A 46 9.70 -17.42 -2.93
C SER A 46 9.79 -18.94 -3.07
N HIS A 47 8.65 -19.63 -3.12
CA HIS A 47 8.60 -21.06 -3.44
C HIS A 47 8.75 -21.30 -4.94
N ALA A 48 8.07 -20.54 -5.79
CA ALA A 48 8.12 -20.71 -7.25
C ALA A 48 9.54 -20.55 -7.81
N ILE A 49 10.29 -19.55 -7.34
CA ILE A 49 11.63 -19.23 -7.86
C ILE A 49 12.63 -20.37 -7.66
N ARG A 50 12.51 -21.14 -6.57
CA ARG A 50 13.35 -22.32 -6.30
C ARG A 50 13.18 -23.40 -7.37
N HIS A 51 12.04 -23.40 -8.04
CA HIS A 51 11.69 -24.33 -9.11
C HIS A 51 11.81 -23.71 -10.51
N LYS A 52 12.58 -22.62 -10.67
CA LYS A 52 12.74 -21.88 -11.94
C LYS A 52 11.42 -21.36 -12.52
N ARG A 53 10.45 -21.09 -11.65
CA ARG A 53 9.13 -20.55 -11.98
C ARG A 53 8.93 -19.20 -11.31
N TYR A 54 8.04 -18.39 -11.85
CA TYR A 54 7.65 -17.11 -11.24
C TYR A 54 6.14 -16.91 -11.36
N ILE A 55 5.59 -16.14 -10.43
CA ILE A 55 4.17 -15.80 -10.40
C ILE A 55 3.92 -14.45 -11.09
N VAL A 56 2.73 -14.34 -11.67
CA VAL A 56 2.14 -13.07 -12.13
C VAL A 56 0.75 -12.97 -11.49
N PRO A 57 0.53 -12.08 -10.53
CA PRO A 57 -0.78 -11.84 -9.93
C PRO A 57 -1.77 -11.33 -10.99
N VAL A 58 -2.98 -11.89 -10.98
CA VAL A 58 -4.10 -11.47 -11.83
C VAL A 58 -5.07 -10.63 -11.02
N ILE A 59 -5.56 -11.14 -9.89
CA ILE A 59 -6.39 -10.40 -8.93
C ILE A 59 -6.08 -10.93 -7.53
N SER A 60 -6.11 -10.05 -6.53
CA SER A 60 -5.82 -10.38 -5.13
C SER A 60 -6.83 -9.69 -4.22
N VAL A 61 -7.80 -10.40 -3.67
CA VAL A 61 -8.93 -9.79 -2.95
C VAL A 61 -8.96 -10.17 -1.49
N HIS A 62 -9.23 -9.18 -0.63
CA HIS A 62 -9.66 -9.39 0.74
C HIS A 62 -11.20 -9.42 0.79
N MET A 63 -11.78 -10.49 1.32
CA MET A 63 -13.23 -10.67 1.46
C MET A 63 -13.56 -11.09 2.88
N ASP A 64 -14.01 -10.13 3.68
CA ASP A 64 -14.45 -10.31 5.07
C ASP A 64 -13.37 -10.95 5.98
N PHE A 65 -13.37 -12.28 6.10
CA PHE A 65 -12.48 -13.03 6.99
C PHE A 65 -11.34 -13.77 6.28
N TYR A 66 -11.26 -13.71 4.95
CA TYR A 66 -10.24 -14.40 4.18
C TYR A 66 -9.67 -13.55 3.05
N ILE A 67 -8.49 -13.94 2.58
CA ILE A 67 -7.88 -13.39 1.36
C ILE A 67 -7.84 -14.45 0.27
N ARG A 68 -7.93 -14.02 -0.99
CA ARG A 68 -7.84 -14.89 -2.16
C ARG A 68 -6.98 -14.25 -3.23
N VAL A 69 -6.02 -15.03 -3.74
CA VAL A 69 -5.12 -14.61 -4.81
C VAL A 69 -5.25 -15.52 -6.03
N PHE A 70 -5.37 -14.89 -7.19
CA PHE A 70 -5.34 -15.53 -8.50
C PHE A 70 -4.02 -15.17 -9.15
N VAL A 71 -3.20 -16.18 -9.44
CA VAL A 71 -1.88 -16.00 -10.04
C VAL A 71 -1.73 -16.92 -11.24
N ARG A 72 -1.00 -16.46 -12.26
CA ARG A 72 -0.48 -17.28 -13.35
C ARG A 72 0.96 -17.68 -12.98
N ILE A 73 1.33 -18.92 -13.24
CA ILE A 73 2.70 -19.41 -12.98
C ILE A 73 3.35 -19.68 -14.33
N PHE A 74 4.52 -19.07 -14.53
CA PHE A 74 5.31 -19.22 -15.74
C PHE A 74 6.65 -19.87 -15.41
N THR A 75 7.22 -20.58 -16.39
CA THR A 75 8.56 -21.18 -16.26
C THR A 75 9.55 -20.33 -17.04
N SER A 76 10.55 -19.77 -16.37
CA SER A 76 11.63 -19.01 -17.01
C SER A 76 12.80 -18.85 -16.05
N ALA A 77 13.93 -19.47 -16.37
CA ALA A 77 15.14 -19.37 -15.55
C ALA A 77 15.78 -17.98 -15.59
N SER A 78 15.57 -17.20 -16.65
CA SER A 78 16.08 -15.83 -16.76
C SER A 78 15.26 -14.85 -15.92
N THR A 79 13.93 -14.91 -16.03
CA THR A 79 13.00 -14.01 -15.32
C THR A 79 13.06 -14.20 -13.80
N VAL A 80 13.31 -15.43 -13.34
CA VAL A 80 13.47 -15.69 -11.90
C VAL A 80 14.61 -14.87 -11.27
N LYS A 81 15.65 -14.51 -12.04
CA LYS A 81 16.75 -13.70 -11.53
C LYS A 81 16.33 -12.28 -11.15
N SER A 82 15.23 -11.76 -11.71
CA SER A 82 14.68 -10.43 -11.35
C SER A 82 13.69 -10.46 -10.18
N SER A 83 13.39 -11.65 -9.64
CA SER A 83 12.48 -11.78 -8.50
C SER A 83 12.85 -10.93 -7.26
N PRO A 84 14.14 -10.72 -6.90
CA PRO A 84 14.51 -9.82 -5.79
C PRO A 84 13.98 -8.38 -5.91
N LEU A 85 13.68 -7.91 -7.13
CA LEU A 85 13.12 -6.58 -7.36
C LEU A 85 11.65 -6.46 -6.90
N LYS A 86 10.95 -7.60 -6.84
CA LYS A 86 9.53 -7.70 -6.49
C LYS A 86 9.28 -7.83 -4.99
N PHE A 87 10.35 -7.98 -4.19
CA PHE A 87 10.28 -8.09 -2.74
C PHE A 87 10.72 -6.79 -2.08
N SER A 88 10.00 -6.37 -1.04
CA SER A 88 10.35 -5.21 -0.23
C SER A 88 10.16 -5.47 1.26
N HIS A 89 11.02 -4.85 2.07
CA HIS A 89 10.79 -4.69 3.49
C HIS A 89 10.00 -3.41 3.75
N VAL A 90 9.24 -3.38 4.85
CA VAL A 90 8.42 -2.23 5.26
C VAL A 90 8.99 -1.67 6.55
N TYR A 91 9.33 -0.39 6.55
CA TYR A 91 9.68 0.36 7.76
C TYR A 91 8.49 1.19 8.18
N GLN A 92 7.92 0.88 9.35
CA GLN A 92 6.76 1.57 9.91
C GLN A 92 7.19 2.39 11.12
N CYS A 93 6.89 3.68 11.12
CA CYS A 93 7.08 4.53 12.30
C CYS A 93 6.04 4.18 13.37
N VAL A 94 6.49 3.92 14.60
CA VAL A 94 5.60 3.61 15.73
C VAL A 94 4.85 4.84 16.26
N GLY A 95 5.29 6.05 15.91
CA GLY A 95 4.69 7.31 16.38
C GLY A 95 3.56 7.80 15.48
N CYS A 96 3.90 8.16 14.23
CA CYS A 96 2.97 8.79 13.29
C CYS A 96 2.33 7.84 12.27
N ASN A 97 2.68 6.56 12.32
CA ASN A 97 2.27 5.54 11.36
C ASN A 97 2.71 5.74 9.90
N SER A 98 3.69 6.62 9.65
CA SER A 98 4.35 6.70 8.33
C SER A 98 5.03 5.39 7.99
N PHE A 99 4.98 4.98 6.73
CA PHE A 99 5.68 3.80 6.25
C PHE A 99 6.57 4.10 5.04
N HIS A 100 7.62 3.29 4.89
CA HIS A 100 8.54 3.35 3.77
C HIS A 100 8.86 1.93 3.29
N LEU A 101 8.94 1.75 1.98
CA LEU A 101 9.30 0.48 1.37
C LEU A 101 10.78 0.49 1.00
N GLN A 102 11.45 -0.64 1.25
CA GLN A 102 12.82 -0.88 0.80
C GLN A 102 12.87 -2.18 0.01
N ASN A 103 13.01 -2.07 -1.32
CA ASN A 103 13.18 -3.23 -2.18
C ASN A 103 14.45 -4.01 -1.80
N VAL A 104 14.41 -5.33 -1.92
CA VAL A 104 15.54 -6.22 -1.65
C VAL A 104 16.61 -6.10 -2.74
N GLY A 105 16.17 -6.03 -4.01
CA GLY A 105 17.04 -5.81 -5.16
C GLY A 105 16.93 -4.40 -5.74
N ARG A 106 17.96 -4.00 -6.51
CA ARG A 106 17.97 -2.82 -7.37
C ARG A 106 18.56 -3.13 -8.74
N ILE A 107 18.23 -2.32 -9.74
CA ILE A 107 18.91 -2.33 -11.05
C ILE A 107 19.85 -1.13 -11.10
N ASN A 108 21.06 -1.33 -11.61
CA ASN A 108 21.95 -0.22 -11.93
C ASN A 108 21.59 0.32 -13.33
N SER A 109 21.02 1.53 -13.40
CA SER A 109 20.62 2.15 -14.66
C SER A 109 21.77 2.33 -15.67
N LYS A 110 23.03 2.35 -15.20
CA LYS A 110 24.21 2.44 -16.07
C LYS A 110 24.60 1.10 -16.72
N ASP A 111 24.10 -0.02 -16.20
CA ASP A 111 24.42 -1.35 -16.73
C ASP A 111 23.40 -1.79 -17.78
N LYS A 112 23.85 -1.97 -19.04
CA LYS A 112 23.01 -2.43 -20.15
C LYS A 112 22.45 -3.84 -19.95
N ARG A 113 23.05 -4.65 -19.06
CA ARG A 113 22.65 -6.04 -18.83
C ARG A 113 21.48 -6.19 -17.85
N ASN A 114 21.03 -5.10 -17.21
CA ASN A 114 19.92 -5.09 -16.23
C ASN A 114 20.03 -6.19 -15.16
N ILE A 115 21.25 -6.46 -14.68
CA ILE A 115 21.50 -7.49 -13.67
C ILE A 115 21.02 -6.96 -12.31
N PRO A 116 20.11 -7.67 -11.62
CA PRO A 116 19.67 -7.29 -10.28
C PRO A 116 20.82 -7.40 -9.27
N LEU A 117 21.00 -6.35 -8.49
CA LEU A 117 22.01 -6.26 -7.42
C LEU A 117 21.32 -6.10 -6.06
N PRO A 118 22.00 -6.42 -4.95
CA PRO A 118 21.52 -6.05 -3.63
C PRO A 118 21.24 -4.55 -3.54
N ASN A 119 20.12 -4.19 -2.92
CA ASN A 119 19.77 -2.79 -2.70
C ASN A 119 20.58 -2.17 -1.54
N PHE A 120 20.68 -0.85 -1.52
CA PHE A 120 21.30 -0.12 -0.41
C PHE A 120 20.40 -0.13 0.83
N CYS A 121 21.00 -0.10 2.02
CA CYS A 121 20.31 -0.16 3.30
C CYS A 121 21.01 0.72 4.34
N PRO A 122 20.29 1.44 5.22
CA PRO A 122 18.82 1.57 5.28
C PRO A 122 18.29 2.72 4.39
N THR A 123 17.05 2.57 3.87
CA THR A 123 16.37 3.65 3.11
C THR A 123 15.78 4.73 4.02
N VAL A 124 15.67 4.45 5.32
CA VAL A 124 15.17 5.38 6.34
C VAL A 124 16.26 5.70 7.38
N PRO A 125 16.24 6.90 7.97
CA PRO A 125 17.05 7.20 9.16
C PRO A 125 16.64 6.34 10.37
N GLN A 126 17.45 6.38 11.43
CA GLN A 126 17.16 5.68 12.69
C GLN A 126 15.85 6.16 13.35
N GLU A 127 15.53 7.44 13.19
CA GLU A 127 14.32 8.07 13.73
C GLU A 127 13.56 8.79 12.61
N CYS A 128 12.23 8.79 12.70
CA CYS A 128 11.35 9.40 11.70
C CYS A 128 11.57 10.91 11.59
N SER A 129 11.81 11.40 10.38
CA SER A 129 11.97 12.83 10.07
C SER A 129 10.79 13.68 10.53
N GLU A 130 9.58 13.10 10.51
CA GLU A 130 8.33 13.84 10.75
C GLU A 130 8.00 13.96 12.24
N CYS A 131 8.22 12.91 13.02
CA CYS A 131 7.79 12.87 14.43
C CYS A 131 8.87 12.44 15.44
N GLY A 132 10.08 12.11 14.99
CA GLY A 132 11.16 11.60 15.85
C GLY A 132 10.86 10.23 16.49
N GLY A 133 9.91 9.47 15.94
CA GLY A 133 9.58 8.12 16.40
C GLY A 133 10.50 7.07 15.79
N LYS A 134 10.70 5.94 16.48
CA LYS A 134 11.48 4.81 15.94
C LYS A 134 10.72 4.07 14.84
N PHE A 135 11.47 3.38 13.98
CA PHE A 135 10.91 2.48 12.97
C PHE A 135 10.94 1.02 13.45
N VAL A 136 9.89 0.28 13.12
CA VAL A 136 9.90 -1.19 13.14
C VAL A 136 9.98 -1.71 11.70
N MET A 137 10.75 -2.77 11.49
CA MET A 137 10.88 -3.42 10.20
C MET A 137 9.95 -4.63 10.12
N GLY A 138 9.29 -4.83 8.98
CA GLY A 138 8.64 -6.08 8.62
C GLY A 138 8.85 -6.45 7.15
N GLY A 139 8.20 -7.52 6.72
CA GLY A 139 8.40 -8.17 5.42
C GLY A 139 9.30 -9.41 5.51
N PRO A 140 9.80 -9.89 4.35
CA PRO A 140 9.61 -9.33 3.02
C PRO A 140 8.17 -9.49 2.50
N ILE A 141 7.65 -8.48 1.82
CA ILE A 141 6.34 -8.47 1.14
C ILE A 141 6.51 -8.32 -0.37
N TRP A 142 5.49 -8.71 -1.13
CA TRP A 142 5.40 -8.44 -2.57
C TRP A 142 5.14 -6.95 -2.82
N SER A 143 6.03 -6.26 -3.51
CA SER A 143 5.92 -4.82 -3.82
C SER A 143 5.43 -4.51 -5.23
N ASP A 144 5.39 -5.49 -6.12
CA ASP A 144 4.87 -5.31 -7.48
C ASP A 144 3.32 -5.20 -7.49
N PRO A 145 2.71 -4.87 -8.65
CA PRO A 145 1.27 -4.88 -8.80
C PRO A 145 0.64 -6.22 -8.39
N ILE A 146 -0.50 -6.14 -7.72
CA ILE A 146 -1.27 -7.31 -7.24
C ILE A 146 -2.49 -7.62 -8.11
N HIS A 147 -2.73 -6.78 -9.12
CA HIS A 147 -3.83 -6.83 -10.08
C HIS A 147 -3.32 -6.62 -11.51
N ASP A 148 -3.91 -7.36 -12.44
CA ASP A 148 -3.85 -7.15 -13.88
C ASP A 148 -5.05 -6.27 -14.27
N ARG A 149 -4.78 -4.99 -14.51
CA ARG A 149 -5.83 -3.97 -14.72
C ARG A 149 -6.66 -4.24 -15.98
N ASP A 150 -6.02 -4.69 -17.05
CA ASP A 150 -6.69 -5.00 -18.31
C ASP A 150 -7.61 -6.20 -18.13
N TRP A 151 -7.15 -7.22 -17.39
CA TRP A 151 -7.96 -8.36 -17.04
C TRP A 151 -9.14 -7.99 -16.13
N ALA A 152 -8.91 -7.17 -15.11
CA ALA A 152 -9.98 -6.71 -14.21
C ALA A 152 -11.07 -5.93 -14.96
N THR A 153 -10.65 -5.02 -15.87
CA THR A 153 -11.57 -4.23 -16.70
C THR A 153 -12.37 -5.11 -17.67
N SER A 154 -11.71 -6.07 -18.31
CA SER A 154 -12.35 -7.02 -19.23
C SER A 154 -13.42 -7.87 -18.52
N ILE A 155 -13.11 -8.39 -17.33
CA ILE A 155 -14.06 -9.19 -16.54
C ILE A 155 -15.21 -8.34 -16.00
N LEU A 156 -14.95 -7.10 -15.60
CA LEU A 156 -15.99 -6.17 -15.16
C LEU A 156 -16.99 -5.90 -16.30
N SER A 157 -16.53 -5.67 -17.53
CA SER A 157 -17.40 -5.50 -18.70
C SER A 157 -18.25 -6.75 -18.98
N ASN A 158 -17.64 -7.94 -18.90
CA ASN A 158 -18.36 -9.20 -19.11
C ASN A 158 -19.45 -9.42 -18.05
N ILE A 159 -19.14 -9.14 -16.79
CA ILE A 159 -20.10 -9.29 -15.69
C ILE A 159 -21.26 -8.31 -15.85
N ARG A 160 -20.97 -7.05 -16.21
CA ARG A 160 -22.02 -6.04 -16.49
C ARG A 160 -22.95 -6.47 -17.63
N ALA A 161 -22.42 -7.13 -18.67
CA ALA A 161 -23.21 -7.68 -19.76
C ALA A 161 -24.05 -8.93 -19.36
N THR A 162 -23.69 -9.57 -18.25
CA THR A 162 -24.26 -10.83 -17.76
C THR A 162 -25.15 -10.56 -16.52
N SER A 163 -25.73 -9.36 -16.43
CA SER A 163 -26.49 -8.91 -15.26
C SER A 163 -27.69 -9.83 -14.98
N GLY A 164 -27.80 -10.31 -13.74
CA GLY A 164 -28.92 -11.16 -13.27
C GLY A 164 -28.62 -12.65 -13.13
N LEU A 165 -27.46 -13.13 -13.59
CA LEU A 165 -27.06 -14.55 -13.49
C LEU A 165 -26.42 -14.95 -12.15
N TYR A 166 -26.04 -13.98 -11.33
CA TYR A 166 -25.37 -14.22 -10.06
C TYR A 166 -26.06 -13.49 -8.93
N GLU A 167 -26.43 -14.21 -7.87
CA GLU A 167 -26.98 -13.63 -6.64
C GLU A 167 -25.99 -12.63 -6.01
N ALA A 168 -24.69 -12.91 -6.11
CA ALA A 168 -23.62 -12.05 -5.61
C ALA A 168 -23.17 -10.95 -6.61
N TYR A 169 -23.93 -10.66 -7.66
CA TYR A 169 -23.56 -9.71 -8.72
C TYR A 169 -23.14 -8.35 -8.15
N ALA A 170 -23.93 -7.78 -7.23
CA ALA A 170 -23.65 -6.47 -6.65
C ALA A 170 -22.28 -6.42 -5.94
N LYS A 171 -21.96 -7.45 -5.14
CA LYS A 171 -20.68 -7.55 -4.42
C LYS A 171 -19.51 -7.72 -5.38
N ILE A 172 -19.64 -8.61 -6.36
CA ILE A 172 -18.57 -8.89 -7.34
C ILE A 172 -18.30 -7.64 -8.20
N SER A 173 -19.35 -7.00 -8.70
CA SER A 173 -19.25 -5.79 -9.52
C SER A 173 -18.60 -4.64 -8.74
N ALA A 174 -18.96 -4.45 -7.47
CA ALA A 174 -18.35 -3.42 -6.61
C ALA A 174 -16.85 -3.68 -6.38
N ILE A 175 -16.47 -4.92 -6.03
CA ILE A 175 -15.06 -5.28 -5.81
C ILE A 175 -14.25 -5.09 -7.10
N LEU A 176 -14.75 -5.57 -8.24
CA LEU A 176 -14.04 -5.44 -9.51
C LEU A 176 -13.94 -3.99 -9.99
N THR A 177 -14.95 -3.17 -9.74
CA THR A 177 -14.89 -1.73 -10.01
C THR A 177 -13.77 -1.11 -9.19
N SER A 178 -13.74 -1.34 -7.88
CA SER A 178 -12.67 -0.83 -7.00
C SER A 178 -11.28 -1.32 -7.43
N VAL A 179 -11.13 -2.61 -7.75
CA VAL A 179 -9.87 -3.20 -8.23
C VAL A 179 -9.41 -2.59 -9.57
N SER A 180 -10.34 -2.25 -10.47
CA SER A 180 -10.02 -1.67 -11.79
C SER A 180 -9.54 -0.21 -11.72
N GLU A 181 -9.91 0.50 -10.66
CA GLU A 181 -9.58 1.90 -10.40
C GLU A 181 -8.37 2.07 -9.46
N GLU A 182 -7.93 0.99 -8.82
CA GLU A 182 -6.79 0.97 -7.91
C GLU A 182 -5.45 1.28 -8.60
N LEU A 183 -4.62 2.09 -7.94
CA LEU A 183 -3.26 2.35 -8.39
C LEU A 183 -2.40 1.08 -8.32
N PRO A 184 -1.81 0.63 -9.45
CA PRO A 184 -1.03 -0.60 -9.47
C PRO A 184 0.35 -0.46 -8.81
N ASN A 185 0.95 0.73 -8.90
CA ASN A 185 2.33 1.00 -8.48
C ASN A 185 2.42 1.71 -7.12
N ALA A 186 1.36 1.64 -6.30
CA ALA A 186 1.32 2.19 -4.95
C ALA A 186 1.08 1.05 -3.95
N PRO A 187 2.14 0.41 -3.42
CA PRO A 187 1.98 -0.68 -2.48
C PRO A 187 1.55 -0.18 -1.11
N LEU A 188 0.58 -0.87 -0.50
CA LEU A 188 -0.04 -0.47 0.76
C LEU A 188 -0.84 0.83 0.61
N PHE A 189 -1.44 1.31 1.70
CA PHE A 189 -2.28 2.50 1.68
C PHE A 189 -2.16 3.29 2.98
N VAL A 190 -2.51 4.57 2.92
CA VAL A 190 -2.69 5.42 4.10
C VAL A 190 -4.17 5.49 4.50
N SER A 191 -4.43 5.78 5.77
CA SER A 191 -5.78 6.03 6.28
C SER A 191 -5.87 7.48 6.73
N LEU A 192 -6.75 8.25 6.08
CA LEU A 192 -6.98 9.66 6.42
C LEU A 192 -7.41 9.81 7.89
N HIS A 193 -8.27 8.92 8.36
CA HIS A 193 -8.72 8.89 9.75
C HIS A 193 -7.54 8.70 10.72
N SER A 194 -6.61 7.80 10.40
CA SER A 194 -5.43 7.57 11.23
C SER A 194 -4.50 8.77 11.26
N ILE A 195 -4.30 9.43 10.11
CA ILE A 195 -3.46 10.63 9.99
C ILE A 195 -4.05 11.78 10.82
N CYS A 196 -5.35 12.03 10.67
CA CYS A 196 -6.03 13.08 11.42
C CYS A 196 -6.09 12.78 12.92
N ALA A 197 -6.23 11.50 13.32
CA ALA A 197 -6.15 11.09 14.71
C ALA A 197 -4.78 11.38 15.33
N THR A 198 -3.68 11.19 14.57
CA THR A 198 -2.33 11.56 15.02
C THR A 198 -2.19 13.07 15.27
N LEU A 199 -2.81 13.90 14.41
CA LEU A 199 -2.76 15.36 14.52
C LEU A 199 -3.84 15.94 15.44
N LYS A 200 -4.82 15.13 15.85
CA LYS A 200 -6.07 15.54 16.53
C LYS A 200 -6.79 16.68 15.82
N CYS A 201 -6.82 16.63 14.48
CA CYS A 201 -7.52 17.60 13.65
C CYS A 201 -8.87 17.08 13.17
N THR A 202 -9.70 18.00 12.69
CA THR A 202 -10.91 17.63 11.93
C THR A 202 -10.51 16.98 10.61
N ASN A 203 -11.28 15.99 10.17
CA ASN A 203 -11.00 15.32 8.90
C ASN A 203 -11.39 16.25 7.73
N PRO A 204 -10.51 16.47 6.74
CA PRO A 204 -10.95 16.97 5.45
C PRO A 204 -11.91 15.96 4.81
N THR A 205 -12.78 16.43 3.93
CA THR A 205 -13.59 15.50 3.13
C THR A 205 -12.68 14.70 2.19
N MET A 206 -13.07 13.47 1.85
CA MET A 206 -12.30 12.64 0.92
C MET A 206 -12.04 13.35 -0.41
N VAL A 207 -13.03 14.06 -0.94
CA VAL A 207 -12.91 14.83 -2.19
C VAL A 207 -11.86 15.94 -2.08
N MET A 208 -11.82 16.67 -0.97
CA MET A 208 -10.81 17.72 -0.75
C MET A 208 -9.41 17.13 -0.62
N PHE A 209 -9.27 16.02 0.11
CA PHE A 209 -7.99 15.37 0.29
C PHE A 209 -7.46 14.76 -1.03
N HIS A 210 -8.34 14.13 -1.81
CA HIS A 210 -8.02 13.68 -3.16
C HIS A 210 -7.58 14.84 -4.06
N SER A 211 -8.30 15.97 -4.01
CA SER A 211 -7.94 17.16 -4.78
C SER A 211 -6.58 17.71 -4.36
N ALA A 212 -6.29 17.76 -3.06
CA ALA A 212 -4.98 18.23 -2.56
C ALA A 212 -3.82 17.36 -3.06
N ILE A 213 -3.97 16.03 -3.04
CA ILE A 213 -2.93 15.12 -3.55
C ILE A 213 -2.75 15.27 -5.06
N ARG A 214 -3.85 15.37 -5.83
CA ARG A 214 -3.79 15.57 -7.28
C ARG A 214 -3.18 16.93 -7.65
N ASN A 215 -3.57 17.99 -6.96
CA ASN A 215 -3.01 19.34 -7.15
C ASN A 215 -1.52 19.40 -6.79
N ALA A 216 -1.05 18.54 -5.88
CA ALA A 216 0.36 18.37 -5.57
C ALA A 216 1.14 17.54 -6.63
N GLY A 217 0.48 17.07 -7.69
CA GLY A 217 1.09 16.33 -8.80
C GLY A 217 1.15 14.81 -8.61
N TYR A 218 0.44 14.27 -7.62
CA TYR A 218 0.46 12.85 -7.28
C TYR A 218 -0.87 12.17 -7.62
N GLN A 219 -0.81 10.87 -7.86
CA GLN A 219 -1.98 10.05 -8.12
C GLN A 219 -2.58 9.55 -6.81
N ILE A 220 -3.90 9.33 -6.82
CA ILE A 220 -4.61 8.76 -5.69
C ILE A 220 -5.78 7.87 -6.13
N SER A 221 -5.98 6.76 -5.43
CA SER A 221 -7.16 5.89 -5.57
C SER A 221 -7.63 5.38 -4.21
N GLY A 222 -8.85 4.84 -4.16
CA GLY A 222 -9.26 3.96 -3.07
C GLY A 222 -8.55 2.61 -3.09
N SER A 223 -8.96 1.69 -2.22
CA SER A 223 -8.56 0.28 -2.25
C SER A 223 -9.73 -0.61 -1.85
N HIS A 224 -9.91 -1.74 -2.52
CA HIS A 224 -10.92 -2.74 -2.18
C HIS A 224 -10.66 -3.36 -0.79
N ALA A 225 -9.43 -3.27 -0.28
CA ALA A 225 -9.04 -3.88 0.98
C ALA A 225 -9.65 -3.18 2.21
N ASP A 226 -9.96 -1.89 2.12
CA ASP A 226 -10.56 -1.09 3.19
C ASP A 226 -11.27 0.16 2.59
N PRO A 227 -12.55 0.43 2.91
CA PRO A 227 -13.28 1.60 2.39
C PRO A 227 -12.64 2.96 2.70
N LEU A 228 -11.81 3.05 3.75
CA LEU A 228 -11.10 4.27 4.15
C LEU A 228 -9.63 4.30 3.67
N ALA A 229 -9.23 3.32 2.85
CA ALA A 229 -7.89 3.25 2.29
C ALA A 229 -7.68 4.27 1.18
N LEU A 230 -6.51 4.89 1.21
CA LEU A 230 -6.03 5.79 0.19
C LEU A 230 -4.68 5.31 -0.32
N LYS A 231 -4.64 4.85 -1.56
CA LYS A 231 -3.40 4.54 -2.27
C LYS A 231 -2.91 5.77 -2.98
N THR A 232 -1.63 6.06 -2.88
CA THR A 232 -1.01 7.20 -3.55
C THR A 232 0.46 6.92 -3.83
N ASP A 233 1.00 7.52 -4.89
CA ASP A 233 2.43 7.58 -5.16
C ASP A 233 3.13 8.77 -4.44
N ALA A 234 2.37 9.56 -3.67
CA ALA A 234 2.91 10.62 -2.83
C ALA A 234 3.75 10.06 -1.68
N PRO A 235 4.97 10.58 -1.45
CA PRO A 235 5.76 10.21 -0.28
C PRO A 235 5.10 10.74 1.00
N MET A 236 5.38 10.07 2.13
CA MET A 236 4.78 10.45 3.43
C MET A 236 5.04 11.91 3.81
N SER A 237 6.18 12.49 3.45
CA SER A 237 6.49 13.91 3.71
C SER A 237 5.50 14.85 3.03
N VAL A 238 5.11 14.57 1.78
CA VAL A 238 4.09 15.35 1.05
C VAL A 238 2.72 15.21 1.72
N ILE A 239 2.38 14.01 2.17
CA ILE A 239 1.12 13.78 2.88
C ILE A 239 1.08 14.61 4.17
N TRP A 240 2.17 14.65 4.93
CA TRP A 240 2.27 15.49 6.12
C TRP A 240 2.25 16.98 5.81
N ASP A 241 2.89 17.44 4.73
CA ASP A 241 2.82 18.83 4.28
C ASP A 241 1.39 19.25 3.94
N ILE A 242 0.64 18.42 3.20
CA ILE A 242 -0.78 18.65 2.94
C ILE A 242 -1.55 18.81 4.26
N MET A 243 -1.30 17.95 5.24
CA MET A 243 -1.97 18.03 6.52
C MET A 243 -1.52 19.21 7.39
N ARG A 244 -0.27 19.65 7.29
CA ARG A 244 0.21 20.90 7.91
C ARG A 244 -0.54 22.10 7.32
N CYS A 245 -0.70 22.16 6.01
CA CYS A 245 -1.54 23.18 5.35
C CYS A 245 -3.01 23.10 5.80
N TRP A 246 -3.56 21.89 5.95
CA TRP A 246 -4.92 21.70 6.46
C TRP A 246 -5.10 22.28 7.87
N VAL A 247 -4.19 21.97 8.79
CA VAL A 247 -4.24 22.44 10.18
C VAL A 247 -3.99 23.95 10.29
N LYS A 248 -3.22 24.55 9.37
CA LYS A 248 -3.12 26.02 9.29
C LYS A 248 -4.48 26.67 8.95
N LEU A 249 -5.29 26.03 8.11
CA LEU A 249 -6.65 26.50 7.77
C LEU A 249 -7.68 26.14 8.87
N HIS A 250 -7.47 25.03 9.58
CA HIS A 250 -8.36 24.53 10.63
C HIS A 250 -7.57 24.27 11.92
N PRO A 251 -7.27 25.33 12.69
CA PRO A 251 -6.39 25.23 13.86
C PRO A 251 -6.88 24.23 14.90
N VAL A 252 -5.94 23.44 15.42
CA VAL A 252 -6.20 22.49 16.51
C VAL A 252 -5.86 23.11 17.86
N LYS A 253 -6.44 22.59 18.94
CA LYS A 253 -6.05 22.97 20.31
C LYS A 253 -4.58 22.64 20.55
N SER A 254 -3.92 23.43 21.39
CA SER A 254 -2.54 23.16 21.82
C SER A 254 -2.43 21.76 22.43
N GLN A 255 -1.34 21.07 22.09
CA GLN A 255 -1.07 19.69 22.48
C GLN A 255 0.30 19.61 23.16
N PRO A 256 0.50 18.64 24.07
CA PRO A 256 1.82 18.41 24.67
C PRO A 256 2.90 18.15 23.61
N GLU A 257 4.09 18.72 23.78
CA GLU A 257 5.21 18.62 22.81
C GLU A 257 5.74 17.20 22.60
N ASN A 258 5.48 16.29 23.55
CA ASN A 258 5.90 14.90 23.47
C ASN A 258 5.07 14.07 22.48
N LEU A 259 3.92 14.56 22.03
CA LEU A 259 3.07 13.82 21.11
C LEU A 259 3.62 13.88 19.67
N PRO A 260 3.51 12.78 18.89
CA PRO A 260 3.93 12.76 17.50
C PRO A 260 3.31 13.88 16.67
N GLY A 261 2.02 14.16 16.88
CA GLY A 261 1.31 15.23 16.16
C GLY A 261 1.90 16.62 16.38
N SER A 262 2.27 16.95 17.62
CA SER A 262 2.87 18.24 17.96
C SER A 262 4.20 18.46 17.24
N ARG A 263 5.03 17.41 17.14
CA ARG A 263 6.32 17.45 16.43
C ARG A 263 6.17 17.55 14.92
N ILE A 264 5.11 16.96 14.36
CA ILE A 264 4.80 17.11 12.93
C ILE A 264 4.39 18.55 12.63
N LEU A 265 3.53 19.12 13.50
CA LEU A 265 2.99 20.47 13.34
C LEU A 265 4.01 21.57 13.66
N SER A 266 5.09 21.27 14.41
CA SER A 266 6.17 22.23 14.65
C SER A 266 7.07 22.45 13.42
N GLN A 267 6.98 21.58 12.41
CA GLN A 267 7.70 21.73 11.15
C GLN A 267 6.85 22.53 10.16
N GLU A 268 7.49 23.44 9.42
CA GLU A 268 6.82 24.16 8.34
C GLU A 268 6.64 23.28 7.10
N PRO A 269 5.49 23.36 6.41
CA PRO A 269 5.28 22.62 5.18
C PRO A 269 6.21 23.11 4.08
N GLN A 270 6.92 22.18 3.41
CA GLN A 270 7.75 22.51 2.25
C GLN A 270 6.88 22.69 1.00
N LEU A 271 5.80 21.91 0.90
CA LEU A 271 4.80 22.02 -0.15
C LEU A 271 3.56 22.80 0.32
N GLN A 272 3.13 23.80 -0.44
CA GLN A 272 1.87 24.49 -0.22
C GLN A 272 0.73 23.74 -0.92
N ALA A 273 -0.17 23.13 -0.15
CA ALA A 273 -1.27 22.34 -0.68
C ALA A 273 -2.50 23.19 -1.02
N SER A 274 -3.10 22.93 -2.19
CA SER A 274 -4.39 23.51 -2.58
C SER A 274 -5.52 22.49 -2.44
N PHE A 275 -6.54 22.82 -1.65
CA PHE A 275 -7.73 22.00 -1.45
C PHE A 275 -8.88 22.33 -2.42
N SER A 276 -8.66 23.24 -3.38
CA SER A 276 -9.64 23.55 -4.42
C SER A 276 -9.92 22.30 -5.26
N GLN A 277 -11.18 22.11 -5.65
CA GLN A 277 -11.59 20.94 -6.43
C GLN A 277 -10.73 20.82 -7.69
N ALA A 278 -10.00 19.72 -7.81
CA ALA A 278 -9.15 19.47 -8.97
C ALA A 278 -10.05 19.27 -10.19
N THR A 279 -9.88 20.09 -11.22
CA THR A 279 -10.59 19.97 -12.50
C THR A 279 -10.01 18.81 -13.30
N GLY A 280 -10.44 17.59 -12.99
CA GLY A 280 -10.08 16.39 -13.77
C GLY A 280 -10.31 15.06 -13.04
N GLY A 281 -11.41 14.38 -13.35
CA GLY A 281 -11.52 12.92 -13.28
C GLY A 281 -12.20 12.30 -12.04
N LEU A 282 -13.50 12.03 -12.19
CA LEU A 282 -14.40 11.03 -11.58
C LEU A 282 -14.27 10.68 -10.08
N VAL A 283 -15.42 10.90 -9.41
CA VAL A 283 -15.89 10.26 -8.18
C VAL A 283 -16.03 8.76 -8.38
#